data_AF-A0A8S1DSA7-F1
#
_entry.id   AF-A0A8S1DSA7-F1
#
_cell.length_a   1.000
_cell.length_b   1.000
_cell.length_c   1.000
_cell.angle_alpha   90.00
_cell.angle_beta   90.00
_cell.angle_gamma   90.00
#
_symmetry.space_group_name_H-M   'P 1'
#
loop_
_entity.id
_entity.type
_entity.pdbx_description
1 polymer ?
#
loop_
_entity_poly.entity_id
_entity_poly.type
_entity_poly.pdbx_seq_one_letter_code
_entity_poly.pdbx_strand_id
1 'polypeptide(L)'
;MANMNYNYICLNTMDGGTTIPEFSHREFSQPATSSHLTTSRGDDYDVEVIGYQRNACKMLFTWLLILLSGGLLRLLFHWCPHWMLVCTHSKCHLRKAASVLVIETYQKKKKSHAVKKIEVLSARDVLPSDRYQNAECCEKLPLYFDDGCFRELETVRLLNFKREKFIWDDDRQLFIAICGLDTSDDMQNVKNDPQGLTENNQRLRSIVYGQNEIDVPLQGVGTLILLEILNPIYFF
;
A
#
# COMPACT_ATOMS: atom_id res chain seq x y z
N MET A 1 17.41 -27.16 12.81
CA MET A 1 18.57 -26.66 13.58
C MET A 1 19.64 -26.25 12.59
N ALA A 2 19.80 -24.94 12.34
CA ALA A 2 21.03 -24.34 11.84
C ALA A 2 20.86 -22.83 11.96
N ASN A 3 21.54 -22.27 12.95
CA ASN A 3 21.66 -20.85 13.23
C ASN A 3 22.96 -20.42 12.56
N MET A 4 22.95 -19.44 11.67
CA MET A 4 24.20 -18.84 11.15
C MET A 4 24.16 -17.34 11.41
N ASN A 5 24.82 -16.98 12.53
CA ASN A 5 25.27 -15.65 12.88
C ASN A 5 26.30 -15.15 11.86
N TYR A 6 26.12 -13.94 11.35
CA TYR A 6 27.23 -13.15 10.82
C TYR A 6 27.49 -11.98 11.78
N ASN A 7 28.56 -12.12 12.56
CA ASN A 7 29.18 -11.05 13.33
C ASN A 7 29.96 -10.13 12.39
N TYR A 8 29.74 -8.83 12.49
CA TYR A 8 30.74 -7.84 12.06
C TYR A 8 31.33 -7.19 13.31
N ILE A 9 32.64 -7.40 13.47
CA ILE A 9 33.49 -6.83 14.50
C ILE A 9 34.02 -5.49 13.96
N CYS A 10 33.81 -4.40 14.70
CA CYS A 10 34.60 -3.18 14.54
C CYS A 10 35.36 -2.94 15.84
N LEU A 11 36.70 -2.96 15.77
CA LEU A 11 37.62 -2.73 16.86
C LEU A 11 38.02 -1.23 16.95
N ASN A 12 37.84 -0.69 18.16
CA ASN A 12 38.61 0.34 18.87
C ASN A 12 38.65 1.79 18.36
N THR A 13 38.37 2.75 19.25
CA THR A 13 39.36 3.40 20.16
C THR A 13 38.65 4.31 21.18
N MET A 14 39.19 4.36 22.41
CA MET A 14 38.69 5.09 23.59
C MET A 14 38.93 6.62 23.49
N ASP A 15 37.98 7.43 23.98
CA ASP A 15 38.18 8.33 25.13
C ASP A 15 36.99 9.29 25.35
N GLY A 16 36.70 9.58 26.62
CA GLY A 16 35.92 10.77 27.02
C GLY A 16 34.47 10.52 27.39
N GLY A 17 34.18 10.50 28.69
CA GLY A 17 32.86 10.22 29.26
C GLY A 17 31.75 11.18 28.81
N THR A 18 30.58 10.61 28.54
CA THR A 18 29.27 11.27 28.66
C THR A 18 28.23 10.17 28.89
N THR A 19 27.34 10.38 29.85
CA THR A 19 26.24 9.49 30.26
C THR A 19 25.44 8.96 29.06
N ILE A 20 25.43 7.64 28.90
CA ILE A 20 24.64 6.94 27.86
C ILE A 20 23.20 6.83 28.38
N PRO A 21 22.17 7.28 27.65
CA PRO A 21 20.79 6.98 28.00
C PRO A 21 20.53 5.49 27.77
N GLU A 22 19.92 4.87 28.78
CA GLU A 22 19.52 3.46 28.84
C GLU A 22 18.72 3.08 27.58
N PHE A 23 19.35 2.30 26.70
CA PHE A 23 18.78 1.87 25.43
C PHE A 23 17.76 0.77 25.73
N SER A 24 16.51 1.20 25.90
CA SER A 24 15.30 0.38 25.91
C SER A 24 15.43 -0.75 24.89
N HIS A 25 15.36 -1.98 25.41
CA HIS A 25 15.27 -3.21 24.64
C HIS A 25 14.26 -3.03 23.49
N ARG A 26 14.74 -2.97 22.24
CA ARG A 26 13.91 -3.20 21.06
C ARG A 26 13.28 -4.58 21.24
N GLU A 27 11.97 -4.57 21.50
CA GLU A 27 11.13 -5.74 21.41
C GLU A 27 11.40 -6.44 20.08
N PHE A 28 11.59 -7.75 20.17
CA PHE A 28 11.71 -8.67 19.07
C PHE A 28 10.43 -8.58 18.24
N SER A 29 10.46 -7.78 17.17
CA SER A 29 9.28 -7.37 16.40
C SER A 29 8.50 -8.57 15.87
N GLN A 30 7.29 -8.73 16.37
CA GLN A 30 6.25 -9.54 15.74
C GLN A 30 6.15 -9.12 14.25
N PRO A 31 5.86 -10.04 13.32
CA PRO A 31 5.74 -9.68 11.91
C PRO A 31 4.61 -8.65 11.79
N ALA A 32 4.98 -7.42 11.40
CA ALA A 32 4.19 -6.24 11.70
C ALA A 32 2.85 -6.29 10.95
N THR A 33 1.77 -6.41 11.73
CA THR A 33 0.39 -6.34 11.22
C THR A 33 0.05 -4.93 10.74
N SER A 34 0.83 -3.94 11.20
CA SER A 34 0.78 -2.57 10.73
C SER A 34 2.14 -2.04 10.31
N SER A 35 2.15 -1.07 9.39
CA SER A 35 3.35 -0.36 8.94
C SER A 35 3.06 1.12 8.81
N HIS A 36 4.06 1.96 9.02
CA HIS A 36 3.95 3.39 8.73
C HIS A 36 4.19 3.68 7.24
N LEU A 37 3.46 4.63 6.65
CA LEU A 37 3.73 5.16 5.32
C LEU A 37 4.44 6.51 5.45
N THR A 38 5.53 6.65 4.71
CA THR A 38 6.16 7.95 4.46
C THR A 38 5.42 8.62 3.31
N THR A 39 4.70 9.72 3.58
CA THR A 39 3.95 10.49 2.58
C THR A 39 4.62 11.85 2.35
N SER A 40 4.43 12.44 1.16
CA SER A 40 4.98 13.77 0.83
C SER A 40 4.35 14.93 1.61
N ARG A 41 3.34 14.67 2.44
CA ARG A 41 2.58 15.69 3.19
C ARG A 41 3.31 16.31 4.38
N GLY A 42 4.55 15.88 4.66
CA GLY A 42 5.39 16.41 5.72
C GLY A 42 5.12 15.79 7.10
N ASP A 43 5.93 16.21 8.08
CA ASP A 43 6.04 15.59 9.41
C ASP A 43 4.79 15.75 10.31
N ASP A 44 3.82 16.58 9.90
CA ASP A 44 2.58 16.79 10.65
C ASP A 44 1.56 15.64 10.53
N TYR A 45 1.78 14.73 9.57
CA TYR A 45 0.89 13.63 9.24
C TYR A 45 1.54 12.28 9.50
N ASP A 46 1.07 11.59 10.53
CA ASP A 46 1.43 10.20 10.79
C ASP A 46 0.43 9.28 10.09
N VAL A 47 0.89 8.48 9.11
CA VAL A 47 0.05 7.54 8.37
C VAL A 47 0.41 6.11 8.75
N GLU A 48 -0.54 5.37 9.33
CA GLU A 48 -0.41 3.96 9.68
C GLU A 48 -1.30 3.10 8.76
N VAL A 49 -0.80 1.95 8.33
CA VAL A 49 -1.53 1.00 7.47
C VAL A 49 -1.63 -0.33 8.18
N ILE A 50 -2.85 -0.87 8.26
CA ILE A 50 -3.13 -2.15 8.91
C ILE A 50 -3.69 -3.14 7.88
N GLY A 51 -3.12 -4.35 7.83
CA GLY A 51 -3.54 -5.41 6.92
C GLY A 51 -4.79 -6.16 7.39
N TYR A 52 -5.72 -6.42 6.45
CA TYR A 52 -6.91 -7.23 6.67
C TYR A 52 -7.08 -8.30 5.58
N GLN A 53 -7.49 -9.50 5.99
CA GLN A 53 -7.83 -10.62 5.13
C GLN A 53 -9.29 -11.03 5.33
N ARG A 54 -9.95 -11.40 4.22
CA ARG A 54 -11.34 -11.88 4.25
C ARG A 54 -11.46 -13.12 5.10
N ASN A 55 -12.47 -13.14 5.97
CA ASN A 55 -12.82 -14.31 6.77
C ASN A 55 -14.26 -14.71 6.46
N ALA A 56 -14.45 -15.89 5.85
CA ALA A 56 -15.75 -16.34 5.37
C ALA A 56 -16.78 -16.52 6.51
N CYS A 57 -16.37 -17.02 7.68
CA CYS A 57 -17.27 -17.21 8.82
C CYS A 57 -17.79 -15.87 9.36
N LYS A 58 -16.87 -14.91 9.54
CA LYS A 58 -17.20 -13.54 9.94
C LYS A 58 -18.11 -12.85 8.93
N MET A 59 -17.80 -13.02 7.65
CA MET A 59 -18.63 -12.49 6.56
C MET A 59 -20.03 -13.10 6.61
N LEU A 60 -20.15 -14.42 6.73
CA LEU A 60 -21.44 -15.13 6.82
C LEU A 60 -22.27 -14.64 8.02
N PHE A 61 -21.67 -14.54 9.19
CA PHE A 61 -22.33 -14.00 10.38
C PHE A 61 -22.81 -12.56 10.18
N THR A 62 -21.97 -11.72 9.58
CA THR A 62 -22.34 -10.33 9.26
C THR A 62 -23.53 -10.28 8.30
N TRP A 63 -23.57 -11.12 7.27
CA TRP A 63 -24.71 -11.21 6.35
C TRP A 63 -25.99 -11.66 7.06
N LEU A 64 -25.91 -12.65 7.95
CA LEU A 64 -27.05 -13.10 8.75
C LEU A 64 -27.61 -11.95 9.61
N LEU A 65 -26.75 -11.18 10.27
CA LEU A 65 -27.18 -10.01 11.05
C LEU A 65 -27.79 -8.90 10.20
N ILE A 66 -27.27 -8.66 8.99
CA ILE A 66 -27.86 -7.70 8.05
C ILE A 66 -29.28 -8.14 7.66
N LEU A 67 -29.49 -9.43 7.38
CA LEU A 67 -30.81 -9.97 7.06
C LEU A 67 -31.76 -9.86 8.27
N LEU A 68 -31.29 -10.23 9.46
CA LEU A 68 -32.09 -10.21 10.68
C LEU A 68 -32.48 -8.79 11.12
N SER A 69 -31.63 -7.79 10.86
CA SER A 69 -31.89 -6.37 11.14
C SER A 69 -32.75 -5.68 10.08
N GLY A 70 -33.27 -6.40 9.09
CA GLY A 70 -34.06 -5.82 8.00
C GLY A 70 -33.28 -4.83 7.14
N GLY A 71 -31.95 -4.92 7.11
CA GLY A 71 -31.09 -4.00 6.36
C GLY A 71 -30.63 -2.76 7.12
N LEU A 72 -31.09 -2.50 8.36
CA LEU A 72 -30.64 -1.35 9.15
C LEU A 72 -29.12 -1.37 9.38
N LEU A 73 -28.55 -2.54 9.62
CA LEU A 73 -27.12 -2.70 9.82
C LEU A 73 -26.31 -2.36 8.55
N ARG A 74 -26.87 -2.58 7.36
CA ARG A 74 -26.25 -2.20 6.09
C ARG A 74 -26.14 -0.68 5.95
N LEU A 75 -27.10 0.07 6.48
CA LEU A 75 -27.08 1.53 6.49
C LEU A 75 -25.99 2.05 7.45
N LEU A 76 -25.87 1.47 8.65
CA LEU A 76 -24.78 1.80 9.58
C LEU A 76 -23.40 1.58 8.95
N PHE A 77 -23.24 0.47 8.22
CA PHE A 77 -22.00 0.17 7.50
C PHE A 77 -21.74 1.11 6.32
N HIS A 78 -22.79 1.68 5.71
CA HIS A 78 -22.64 2.70 4.68
C HIS A 78 -22.02 3.98 5.25
N TRP A 79 -22.42 4.39 6.47
CA TRP A 79 -21.83 5.57 7.14
C TRP A 79 -20.43 5.32 7.68
N CYS A 80 -20.14 4.11 8.14
CA CYS A 80 -18.87 3.75 8.75
C CYS A 80 -18.26 2.51 8.07
N PRO A 81 -17.62 2.65 6.89
CA PRO A 81 -17.08 1.53 6.12
C PRO A 81 -15.97 0.76 6.86
N HIS A 82 -15.25 1.42 7.79
CA HIS A 82 -14.26 0.76 8.64
C HIS A 82 -14.90 -0.31 9.53
N TRP A 83 -16.11 -0.09 10.05
CA TRP A 83 -16.79 -1.07 10.90
C TRP A 83 -17.15 -2.32 10.10
N MET A 84 -17.64 -2.14 8.88
CA MET A 84 -17.90 -3.25 7.97
C MET A 84 -16.64 -4.09 7.73
N LEU A 85 -15.48 -3.45 7.54
CA LEU A 85 -14.20 -4.13 7.38
C LEU A 85 -13.87 -4.98 8.62
N VAL A 86 -14.01 -4.45 9.83
CA VAL A 86 -13.73 -5.16 11.08
C VAL A 86 -14.68 -6.35 11.30
N CYS A 87 -15.96 -6.20 10.95
CA CYS A 87 -16.95 -7.27 11.06
C CYS A 87 -16.70 -8.40 10.06
N THR A 88 -16.25 -8.09 8.84
CA THR A 88 -16.12 -9.07 7.75
C THR A 88 -14.72 -9.66 7.59
N HIS A 89 -13.69 -8.97 8.06
CA HIS A 89 -12.28 -9.35 7.88
C HIS A 89 -11.60 -9.64 9.23
N SER A 90 -10.45 -10.30 9.16
CA SER A 90 -9.53 -10.46 10.29
C SER A 90 -8.22 -9.74 9.99
N LYS A 91 -7.58 -9.20 11.03
CA LYS A 91 -6.26 -8.60 10.91
C LYS A 91 -5.26 -9.64 10.42
N CYS A 92 -4.35 -9.24 9.53
CA CYS A 92 -3.34 -10.12 8.97
C CYS A 92 -2.07 -9.34 8.62
N HIS A 93 -0.99 -10.06 8.36
CA HIS A 93 0.22 -9.47 7.82
C HIS A 93 -0.06 -8.73 6.51
N LEU A 94 0.59 -7.59 6.29
CA LEU A 94 0.41 -6.77 5.09
C LEU A 94 0.74 -7.56 3.81
N ARG A 95 1.74 -8.45 3.87
CA ARG A 95 2.06 -9.43 2.82
C ARG A 95 0.92 -10.37 2.41
N LYS A 96 -0.13 -10.56 3.22
CA LYS A 96 -1.30 -11.40 2.87
C LYS A 96 -2.61 -10.61 2.84
N ALA A 97 -2.55 -9.31 3.09
CA ALA A 97 -3.72 -8.46 3.13
C ALA A 97 -4.37 -8.36 1.76
N ALA A 98 -5.70 -8.47 1.73
CA ALA A 98 -6.53 -8.19 0.57
C ALA A 98 -7.13 -6.78 0.64
N SER A 99 -7.26 -6.24 1.85
CA SER A 99 -7.70 -4.89 2.11
C SER A 99 -6.87 -4.32 3.24
N VAL A 100 -6.67 -3.01 3.22
CA VAL A 100 -5.91 -2.30 4.24
C VAL A 100 -6.75 -1.17 4.82
N LEU A 101 -6.56 -0.94 6.11
CA LEU A 101 -7.07 0.23 6.80
C LEU A 101 -5.93 1.24 6.92
N VAL A 102 -6.09 2.38 6.28
CA VAL A 102 -5.16 3.51 6.40
C VAL A 102 -5.72 4.45 7.46
N ILE A 103 -4.92 4.70 8.50
CA ILE A 103 -5.23 5.61 9.59
C ILE A 103 -4.29 6.80 9.44
N GLU A 104 -4.86 7.96 9.15
CA GLU A 104 -4.11 9.21 9.10
C GLU A 104 -4.34 9.98 10.38
N THR A 105 -3.26 10.34 11.07
CA THR A 105 -3.29 11.11 12.30
C THR A 105 -2.65 12.48 12.07
N TYR A 106 -3.44 13.54 12.18
CA TYR A 106 -2.95 14.92 12.09
C TYR A 106 -2.56 15.45 13.47
N GLN A 107 -1.32 15.89 13.62
CA GLN A 107 -0.75 16.45 14.87
C GLN A 107 -1.07 15.61 16.12
N LYS A 108 -1.10 14.28 16.00
CA LYS A 108 -1.45 13.33 17.08
C LYS A 108 -2.84 13.54 17.72
N LYS A 109 -3.73 14.33 17.11
CA LYS A 109 -5.03 14.70 17.68
C LYS A 109 -6.20 14.17 16.87
N LYS A 110 -6.21 14.38 15.56
CA LYS A 110 -7.33 14.02 14.69
C LYS A 110 -7.00 12.78 13.88
N LYS A 111 -7.80 11.72 14.05
CA LYS A 111 -7.68 10.47 13.28
C LYS A 111 -8.73 10.41 12.18
N SER A 112 -8.27 10.06 10.98
CA SER A 112 -9.12 9.78 9.83
C SER A 112 -8.87 8.34 9.40
N HIS A 113 -9.95 7.61 9.09
CA HIS A 113 -9.90 6.20 8.72
C HIS A 113 -10.34 6.04 7.27
N ALA A 114 -9.52 5.41 6.45
CA ALA A 114 -9.82 5.11 5.07
C ALA A 114 -9.59 3.63 4.79
N VAL A 115 -10.59 2.95 4.23
CA VAL A 115 -10.46 1.56 3.78
C VAL A 115 -10.03 1.56 2.32
N LYS A 116 -8.94 0.85 2.01
CA LYS A 116 -8.42 0.69 0.64
C LYS A 116 -8.23 -0.79 0.32
N LYS A 117 -8.39 -1.14 -0.95
CA LYS A 117 -8.10 -2.48 -1.45
C LYS A 117 -6.67 -2.50 -1.99
N ILE A 118 -5.99 -3.62 -1.83
CA ILE A 118 -4.69 -3.83 -2.47
C ILE A 118 -4.97 -4.33 -3.89
N GLU A 119 -4.37 -3.66 -4.86
CA GLU A 119 -4.38 -4.08 -6.26
C GLU A 119 -3.15 -4.97 -6.48
N VAL A 120 -3.35 -6.15 -7.07
CA VAL A 120 -2.24 -7.05 -7.41
C VAL A 120 -2.13 -7.05 -8.93
N LEU A 121 -1.00 -6.58 -9.44
CA LEU A 121 -0.68 -6.61 -10.87
C LEU A 121 0.32 -7.72 -11.12
N SER A 122 0.01 -8.65 -12.02
CA SER A 122 1.00 -9.56 -12.58
C SER A 122 1.31 -9.16 -14.01
N ALA A 123 2.59 -9.24 -14.41
CA ALA A 123 2.99 -8.98 -15.79
C ALA A 123 2.17 -9.81 -16.80
N ARG A 124 1.85 -11.06 -16.44
CA ARG A 124 1.06 -11.98 -17.28
C ARG A 124 -0.38 -11.52 -17.52
N ASP A 125 -0.97 -10.83 -16.56
CA ASP A 125 -2.37 -10.40 -16.65
C ASP A 125 -2.55 -9.15 -17.52
N VAL A 126 -1.47 -8.40 -17.74
CA VAL A 126 -1.54 -7.10 -18.42
C VAL A 126 -0.95 -7.12 -19.83
N LEU A 127 -0.21 -8.18 -20.17
CA LEU A 127 0.39 -8.35 -21.49
C LEU A 127 -0.54 -9.16 -22.41
N PRO A 128 -0.85 -8.66 -23.63
CA PRO A 128 -1.81 -9.30 -24.52
C PRO A 128 -1.31 -10.67 -24.99
N SER A 129 -2.22 -11.65 -25.01
CA SER A 129 -1.93 -13.08 -25.28
C SER A 129 -1.44 -13.42 -26.71
N ASP A 130 -1.21 -12.44 -27.58
CA ASP A 130 -0.81 -12.70 -28.97
C ASP A 130 0.67 -13.06 -29.14
N ARG A 131 1.51 -12.98 -28.10
CA ARG A 131 2.95 -13.35 -28.15
C ARG A 131 3.25 -14.78 -27.66
N TYR A 132 2.24 -15.61 -27.45
CA TYR A 132 2.35 -16.95 -26.84
C TYR A 132 2.88 -18.08 -27.74
N GLN A 133 3.68 -17.79 -28.77
CA GLN A 133 4.31 -18.87 -29.56
C GLN A 133 5.81 -19.01 -29.40
N ASN A 134 6.56 -18.06 -28.84
CA ASN A 134 7.98 -18.26 -28.57
C ASN A 134 8.48 -17.31 -27.46
N ALA A 135 8.58 -17.80 -26.21
CA ALA A 135 9.66 -17.47 -25.26
C ALA A 135 9.31 -17.93 -23.84
N GLU A 136 10.19 -18.73 -23.25
CA GLU A 136 10.30 -19.07 -21.83
C GLU A 136 10.69 -17.86 -20.94
N CYS A 137 10.44 -16.63 -21.39
CA CYS A 137 10.87 -15.43 -20.69
C CYS A 137 9.70 -14.92 -19.84
N CYS A 138 9.80 -15.06 -18.51
CA CYS A 138 8.91 -14.36 -17.60
C CYS A 138 8.99 -12.86 -17.89
N GLU A 139 7.95 -12.29 -18.49
CA GLU A 139 7.82 -10.84 -18.61
C GLU A 139 7.73 -10.28 -17.18
N LYS A 140 8.55 -9.26 -16.87
CA LYS A 140 8.62 -8.64 -15.56
C LYS A 140 8.25 -7.17 -15.64
N LEU A 141 7.64 -6.65 -14.58
CA LEU A 141 7.25 -5.26 -14.46
C LEU A 141 8.44 -4.42 -13.98
N PRO A 142 8.90 -3.44 -14.76
CA PRO A 142 9.99 -2.55 -14.39
C PRO A 142 9.53 -1.53 -13.34
N LEU A 143 10.23 -1.47 -12.21
CA LEU A 143 9.89 -0.62 -11.06
C LEU A 143 11.10 0.08 -10.48
N TYR A 144 10.89 1.31 -10.02
CA TYR A 144 11.86 2.05 -9.23
C TYR A 144 11.43 2.11 -7.76
N PHE A 145 12.38 1.78 -6.90
CA PHE A 145 12.24 1.85 -5.45
C PHE A 145 12.76 3.20 -4.94
N ASP A 146 12.42 3.55 -3.70
CA ASP A 146 12.87 4.77 -3.03
C ASP A 146 14.40 4.86 -2.87
N ASP A 147 15.07 3.71 -2.86
CA ASP A 147 16.54 3.61 -2.85
C ASP A 147 17.20 3.92 -4.20
N GLY A 148 16.46 4.32 -5.23
CA GLY A 148 16.96 4.48 -6.59
C GLY A 148 17.27 3.17 -7.32
N CYS A 149 17.00 2.03 -6.68
CA CYS A 149 17.22 0.72 -7.28
C CYS A 149 16.11 0.38 -8.28
N PHE A 150 16.52 0.02 -9.50
CA PHE A 150 15.64 -0.57 -10.50
C PHE A 150 15.45 -2.07 -10.25
N ARG A 151 14.19 -2.52 -10.14
CA ARG A 151 13.86 -3.94 -9.99
C ARG A 151 12.77 -4.35 -10.97
N GLU A 152 12.89 -5.57 -11.45
CA GLU A 152 11.91 -6.19 -12.34
C GLU A 152 11.16 -7.28 -11.59
N LEU A 153 9.84 -7.10 -11.41
CA LEU A 153 9.00 -8.00 -10.60
C LEU A 153 7.89 -8.64 -11.43
N GLU A 154 7.65 -9.94 -11.26
CA GLU A 154 6.55 -10.63 -11.94
C GLU A 154 5.18 -10.23 -11.40
N THR A 155 5.10 -9.99 -10.10
CA THR A 155 3.88 -9.59 -9.40
C THR A 155 4.16 -8.43 -8.47
N VAL A 156 3.35 -7.39 -8.56
CA VAL A 156 3.47 -6.16 -7.79
C VAL A 156 2.17 -5.94 -7.02
N ARG A 157 2.30 -5.54 -5.76
CA ARG A 157 1.14 -5.15 -4.94
C ARG A 157 1.13 -3.65 -4.78
N LEU A 158 0.06 -3.04 -5.24
CA LEU A 158 -0.15 -1.61 -5.24
C LEU A 158 -1.18 -1.23 -4.20
N LEU A 159 -0.87 -0.16 -3.48
CA LEU A 159 -1.79 0.54 -2.60
C LEU A 159 -1.93 1.97 -3.10
N ASN A 160 -3.14 2.31 -3.57
CA ASN A 160 -3.49 3.68 -3.95
C ASN A 160 -4.09 4.40 -2.75
N PHE A 161 -3.37 5.38 -2.21
CA PHE A 161 -3.87 6.22 -1.13
C PHE A 161 -3.78 7.69 -1.53
N LYS A 162 -4.95 8.33 -1.59
CA LYS A 162 -5.11 9.70 -2.10
C LYS A 162 -4.60 9.81 -3.53
N ARG A 163 -3.56 10.60 -3.77
CA ARG A 163 -2.93 10.79 -5.09
C ARG A 163 -1.54 10.14 -5.18
N GLU A 164 -1.19 9.32 -4.19
CA GLU A 164 0.10 8.62 -4.11
C GLU A 164 -0.13 7.12 -4.29
N LYS A 165 0.83 6.49 -4.98
CA LYS A 165 0.88 5.04 -5.17
C LYS A 165 2.00 4.47 -4.34
N PHE A 166 1.73 3.36 -3.68
CA PHE A 166 2.71 2.64 -2.87
C PHE A 166 2.87 1.22 -3.39
N ILE A 167 4.10 0.71 -3.41
CA ILE A 167 4.43 -0.68 -3.74
C ILE A 167 4.85 -1.43 -2.48
N TRP A 168 4.52 -2.72 -2.44
CA TRP A 168 5.00 -3.61 -1.38
C TRP A 168 6.45 -4.03 -1.62
N ASP A 169 7.32 -3.75 -0.66
CA ASP A 169 8.68 -4.29 -0.62
C ASP A 169 8.74 -5.54 0.28
N ASP A 170 9.19 -6.67 -0.28
CA ASP A 170 9.32 -7.92 0.48
C ASP A 170 10.57 -7.95 1.36
N ASP A 171 11.60 -7.16 1.08
CA ASP A 171 12.80 -7.12 1.92
C ASP A 171 12.52 -6.33 3.19
N ARG A 172 11.89 -5.16 3.03
CA ARG A 172 11.56 -4.25 4.14
C ARG A 172 10.23 -4.58 4.83
N GLN A 173 9.41 -5.45 4.24
CA GLN A 173 8.06 -5.79 4.71
C GLN A 173 7.19 -4.55 4.97
N LEU A 174 7.27 -3.55 4.08
CA LEU A 174 6.53 -2.29 4.18
C LEU A 174 6.11 -1.77 2.81
N PHE A 175 5.15 -0.86 2.81
CA PHE A 175 4.71 -0.16 1.60
C PHE A 175 5.56 1.11 1.41
N ILE A 176 6.32 1.16 0.32
CA ILE A 176 7.12 2.33 -0.08
C ILE A 176 6.39 3.11 -1.17
N ALA A 177 6.54 4.43 -1.18
CA ALA A 177 6.02 5.24 -2.28
C ALA A 177 6.75 4.89 -3.58
N ILE A 178 6.02 4.85 -4.69
CA ILE A 178 6.65 4.69 -6.00
C ILE A 178 7.41 5.97 -6.32
N CYS A 179 8.69 5.82 -6.68
CA CYS A 179 9.52 6.93 -7.11
C CYS A 179 9.49 7.12 -8.62
N GLY A 180 9.48 8.38 -9.03
CA GLY A 180 9.73 8.80 -10.41
C GLY A 180 11.21 8.82 -10.72
N LEU A 181 11.56 9.42 -11.85
CA LEU A 181 12.94 9.52 -12.35
C LEU A 181 13.77 10.61 -11.66
N ASP A 182 13.37 11.03 -10.47
CA ASP A 182 13.91 12.20 -9.78
C ASP A 182 15.19 11.89 -8.96
N THR A 183 15.65 10.63 -9.00
CA THR A 183 16.84 10.17 -8.28
C THR A 183 18.12 10.44 -9.09
N SER A 184 19.21 10.81 -8.42
CA SER A 184 20.46 11.25 -9.04
C SER A 184 21.11 10.24 -9.98
N ASP A 185 20.97 8.94 -9.70
CA ASP A 185 21.55 7.87 -10.53
C ASP A 185 20.82 7.70 -11.86
N ASP A 186 19.52 8.03 -11.89
CA ASP A 186 18.69 7.89 -13.09
C ASP A 186 18.94 9.00 -14.12
N MET A 187 19.24 10.21 -13.65
CA MET A 187 19.59 11.32 -14.55
C MET A 187 20.86 11.01 -15.37
N GLN A 188 21.78 10.21 -14.83
CA GLN A 188 22.95 9.73 -15.57
C GLN A 188 22.56 8.71 -16.63
N ASN A 189 21.68 7.76 -16.30
CA ASN A 189 21.19 6.75 -17.24
C ASN A 189 20.45 7.38 -18.44
N VAL A 190 19.60 8.38 -18.19
CA VAL A 190 18.90 9.13 -19.25
C VAL A 190 19.88 9.90 -20.13
N LYS A 191 20.92 10.50 -19.54
CA LYS A 191 21.95 11.22 -20.31
C LYS A 191 22.76 10.29 -21.20
N ASN A 192 22.95 9.04 -20.77
CA ASN A 192 23.76 8.05 -21.47
C ASN A 192 22.98 7.27 -22.54
N ASP A 193 21.65 7.27 -22.49
CA ASP A 193 20.78 6.64 -23.50
C ASP A 193 19.91 7.67 -24.25
N PRO A 194 20.40 8.22 -25.37
CA PRO A 194 19.66 9.21 -26.16
C PRO A 194 18.49 8.60 -26.96
N GLN A 195 18.37 7.26 -27.04
CA GLN A 195 17.31 6.61 -27.82
C GLN A 195 15.99 6.49 -27.04
N GLY A 196 16.02 6.71 -25.72
CA GLY A 196 14.84 6.68 -24.88
C GLY A 196 14.27 5.28 -24.66
N LEU A 197 13.05 5.21 -24.13
CA LEU A 197 12.42 3.92 -23.80
C LEU A 197 11.84 3.22 -25.03
N THR A 198 12.03 1.91 -25.11
CA THR A 198 11.30 1.04 -26.04
C THR A 198 9.79 1.06 -25.75
N GLU A 199 8.96 0.92 -26.79
CA GLU A 199 7.49 0.89 -26.69
C GLU A 199 6.98 -0.12 -25.64
N ASN A 200 7.59 -1.32 -25.59
CA ASN A 200 7.28 -2.32 -24.58
C ASN A 200 7.54 -1.81 -23.15
N ASN A 201 8.69 -1.17 -22.91
CA ASN A 201 9.05 -0.63 -21.60
C ASN A 201 8.15 0.55 -21.21
N GLN A 202 7.81 1.41 -22.18
CA GLN A 202 6.87 2.50 -21.97
C GLN A 202 5.48 1.98 -21.58
N ARG A 203 4.99 0.94 -22.28
CA ARG A 203 3.70 0.30 -21.99
C ARG A 203 3.70 -0.35 -20.59
N LEU A 204 4.74 -1.14 -20.28
CA LEU A 204 4.90 -1.78 -18.97
C LEU A 204 4.96 -0.75 -17.83
N ARG A 205 5.66 0.36 -18.03
CA ARG A 205 5.69 1.45 -17.04
C ARG A 205 4.33 2.13 -16.91
N SER A 206 3.62 2.40 -18.02
CA SER A 206 2.28 3.00 -17.97
C SER A 206 1.28 2.15 -17.19
N ILE A 207 1.43 0.82 -17.19
CA ILE A 207 0.59 -0.10 -16.41
C ILE A 207 0.77 0.13 -14.89
N VAL A 208 2.01 0.28 -14.42
CA VAL A 208 2.27 0.51 -12.98
C VAL A 208 1.99 1.96 -12.59
N TYR A 209 2.65 2.90 -13.28
CA TYR A 209 2.62 4.31 -12.95
C TYR A 209 1.26 4.94 -13.28
N GLY A 210 0.51 4.35 -14.21
CA GLY A 210 -0.74 4.87 -14.73
C GLY A 210 -0.52 5.74 -15.95
N GLN A 211 -1.60 6.28 -16.48
CA GLN A 211 -1.56 7.29 -17.54
C GLN A 211 -1.20 8.65 -16.93
N ASN A 212 -0.48 9.47 -17.70
CA ASN A 212 -0.14 10.84 -17.30
C ASN A 212 -1.35 11.77 -17.56
N GLU A 213 -2.44 11.53 -16.85
CA GLU A 213 -3.68 12.29 -16.95
C GLU A 213 -4.15 12.74 -15.56
N ILE A 214 -4.70 13.96 -15.47
CA ILE A 214 -5.29 14.49 -14.26
C ILE A 214 -6.80 14.23 -14.33
N ASP A 215 -7.23 13.07 -13.86
CA ASP A 215 -8.64 12.78 -13.69
C ASP A 215 -9.16 13.34 -12.36
N VAL A 216 -10.18 14.19 -12.44
CA VAL A 216 -10.87 14.76 -11.27
C VAL A 216 -12.26 14.13 -11.21
N PRO A 217 -12.47 13.11 -10.35
CA PRO A 217 -13.73 12.39 -10.34
C PRO A 217 -14.86 13.30 -9.86
N LEU A 218 -15.84 13.54 -10.72
CA LEU A 218 -17.06 14.25 -10.39
C LEU A 218 -18.14 13.26 -9.94
N GLN A 219 -18.79 13.56 -8.82
CA GLN A 219 -19.96 12.79 -8.40
C GLN A 219 -21.18 13.26 -9.19
N GLY A 220 -21.95 12.32 -9.72
CA GLY A 220 -23.21 12.63 -10.40
C GLY A 220 -24.25 13.21 -9.44
N VAL A 221 -25.15 14.05 -9.96
CA VAL A 221 -26.19 14.73 -9.17
C VAL A 221 -27.07 13.74 -8.40
N GLY A 222 -27.44 12.61 -9.01
CA GLY A 222 -28.22 11.57 -8.33
C GLY A 222 -27.50 10.95 -7.14
N THR A 223 -26.19 10.74 -7.24
CA THR A 223 -25.37 10.25 -6.13
C THR A 223 -25.31 11.25 -4.99
N LEU A 224 -25.18 12.55 -5.31
CA LEU A 224 -25.18 13.63 -4.32
C LEU A 224 -26.52 13.67 -3.56
N ILE A 225 -27.64 13.62 -4.27
CA ILE A 225 -28.98 13.58 -3.66
C ILE A 225 -29.13 12.37 -2.76
N LEU A 226 -28.70 11.18 -3.21
CA LEU A 226 -28.80 9.96 -2.41
C LEU A 226 -27.94 10.05 -1.14
N LEU A 227 -26.71 10.58 -1.23
CA LEU A 227 -25.84 10.80 -0.08
C LEU A 227 -26.45 11.77 0.92
N GLU A 228 -27.15 12.79 0.43
CA GLU A 228 -27.85 13.75 1.29
C GLU A 228 -29.02 13.09 2.02
N ILE A 229 -29.88 12.35 1.30
CA ILE A 229 -31.02 11.64 1.89
C ILE A 229 -30.55 10.58 2.91
N LEU A 230 -29.43 9.92 2.63
CA LEU A 230 -28.88 8.91 3.51
C LEU A 230 -28.10 9.50 4.69
N ASN A 231 -27.90 10.81 4.81
CA ASN A 231 -27.19 11.37 5.96
C ASN A 231 -28.01 11.16 7.24
N PRO A 232 -27.41 10.66 8.34
CA PRO A 232 -28.13 10.30 9.56
C PRO A 232 -28.98 11.45 10.14
N ILE A 233 -28.63 12.71 9.87
CA ILE A 233 -29.39 13.88 10.34
C ILE A 233 -30.77 13.98 9.66
N TYR A 234 -30.95 13.49 8.43
CA TYR A 234 -32.25 13.56 7.74
C TYR A 234 -33.19 12.39 8.06
N PHE A 235 -32.64 11.32 8.64
CA PHE A 235 -33.42 10.15 9.03
C PHE A 235 -34.07 10.31 10.43
N PHE A 236 -33.50 11.18 11.27
CA PHE A 236 -33.98 11.47 12.63
C PHE A 236 -34.59 12.88 12.71
#